data_AF-A0A529ABY7-F1
#
_entry.id   AF-A0A529ABY7-F1
#
_cell.length_a   1.000
_cell.length_b   1.000
_cell.length_c   1.000
_cell.angle_alpha   90.00
_cell.angle_beta   90.00
_cell.angle_gamma   90.00
#
_symmetry.space_group_name_H-M   'P 1'
#
loop_
_entity.id
_entity.type
_entity.pdbx_description
1 polymer ?
#
loop_
_entity_poly.entity_id
_entity_poly.type
_entity_poly.pdbx_seq_one_letter_code
_entity_poly.pdbx_strand_id
1 'polypeptide(L)'
;MATIPLQLAQRRLDTGNAVQYPQGSPVGAAMQGFGDELSAVAERHQQMKEQHEAFDAELARRRFNGQIAQAEDEVAANAPADGSGLHEAMYGQVDPRTGQAVKPGLFDTLFDAALPNMPENQRANFARQKEVMRRVGGLRMAQRQLQRRQDYEQAQVDTVLQTNAIAIGNANPDDIVTFEAARQ
;
A
#
# COMPACT_ATOMS: atom_id res chain seq x y z
N MET A 1 -36.16 17.77 52.70
CA MET A 1 -35.38 17.24 51.56
C MET A 1 -34.81 18.44 50.80
N ALA A 2 -33.50 18.66 50.90
CA ALA A 2 -32.83 19.80 50.26
C ALA A 2 -31.91 19.27 49.16
N THR A 3 -32.25 19.60 47.91
CA THR A 3 -31.46 19.33 46.72
C THR A 3 -30.42 20.43 46.56
N ILE A 4 -29.13 20.10 46.66
CA ILE A 4 -28.02 21.04 46.41
C ILE A 4 -27.47 20.75 45.00
N PRO A 5 -27.37 21.77 44.12
CA PRO A 5 -27.11 21.60 42.69
C PRO A 5 -25.63 21.30 42.37
N LEU A 6 -25.39 20.36 41.47
CA LEU A 6 -24.09 20.10 40.85
C LEU A 6 -23.82 21.14 39.74
N GLN A 7 -23.30 22.30 40.12
CA GLN A 7 -22.62 23.19 39.18
C GLN A 7 -21.16 22.75 39.07
N LEU A 8 -20.85 21.96 38.04
CA LEU A 8 -19.50 21.68 37.58
C LEU A 8 -18.87 22.96 37.01
N ALA A 9 -18.36 23.81 37.90
CA ALA A 9 -17.49 24.91 37.51
C ALA A 9 -16.14 24.33 37.09
N GLN A 10 -15.88 24.41 35.79
CA GLN A 10 -14.64 24.12 35.11
C GLN A 10 -13.54 25.05 35.65
N ARG A 11 -12.85 24.64 36.72
CA ARG A 11 -11.68 25.35 37.23
C ARG A 11 -10.46 24.81 36.50
N ARG A 12 -9.97 25.60 35.54
CA ARG A 12 -8.63 25.44 34.94
C ARG A 12 -7.62 25.22 36.08
N LEU A 13 -6.80 24.18 35.97
CA LEU A 13 -5.61 24.03 36.82
C LEU A 13 -4.71 25.23 36.54
N ASP A 14 -4.70 26.15 37.50
CA ASP A 14 -3.73 27.24 37.59
C ASP A 14 -2.39 26.61 38.00
N THR A 15 -1.40 26.67 37.11
CA THR A 15 -0.04 26.13 37.27
C THR A 15 0.78 27.01 38.20
N GLY A 16 0.32 27.20 39.44
CA GLY A 16 0.88 28.17 40.36
C GLY A 16 0.69 27.81 41.83
N ASN A 17 1.02 26.58 42.23
CA ASN A 17 1.50 26.27 43.58
C ASN A 17 1.97 24.81 43.64
N ALA A 18 3.28 24.62 43.55
CA ALA A 18 3.89 23.39 44.02
C ALA A 18 3.60 23.30 45.54
N VAL A 19 2.81 22.32 45.96
CA VAL A 19 2.64 22.01 47.38
C VAL A 19 3.99 21.45 47.86
N GLN A 20 4.84 22.33 48.38
CA GLN A 20 6.04 21.94 49.11
C GLN A 20 5.60 21.33 50.44
N TYR A 21 5.59 20.00 50.49
CA TYR A 21 5.46 19.28 51.75
C TYR A 21 6.73 19.51 52.60
N PRO A 22 6.59 19.67 53.93
CA PRO A 22 7.74 19.87 54.82
C PRO A 22 8.72 18.71 54.67
N GLN A 23 9.99 19.04 54.41
CA GLN A 23 11.11 18.11 54.42
C GLN A 23 11.20 17.46 55.81
N GLY A 24 10.73 16.21 55.93
CA GLY A 24 10.88 15.42 57.16
C GLY A 24 9.66 14.61 57.61
N SER A 25 8.51 14.68 56.94
CA SER A 25 7.35 13.83 57.31
C SER A 25 7.36 12.51 56.53
N PRO A 26 7.37 11.33 57.19
CA PRO A 26 7.39 10.02 56.52
C PRO A 26 6.17 9.81 55.61
N VAL A 27 5.06 10.49 55.90
CA VAL A 27 3.84 10.49 55.07
C VAL A 27 4.06 11.22 53.74
N GLY A 28 4.83 12.31 53.71
CA GLY A 28 5.15 13.05 52.49
C GLY A 28 6.07 12.26 51.56
N ALA A 29 7.07 11.58 52.11
CA ALA A 29 7.95 10.69 51.34
C ALA A 29 7.19 9.47 50.77
N ALA A 30 6.28 8.89 51.54
CA ALA A 30 5.43 7.80 51.07
C ALA A 30 4.46 8.25 49.95
N MET A 31 3.88 9.45 50.06
CA MET A 31 3.01 10.02 49.01
C MET A 31 3.77 10.36 47.73
N GLN A 32 5.04 10.78 47.84
CA GLN A 32 5.91 11.05 46.70
C GLN A 32 6.30 9.75 45.98
N GLY A 33 6.69 8.71 46.74
CA GLY A 33 6.97 7.37 46.18
C GLY A 33 5.74 6.74 45.50
N PHE A 34 4.54 6.94 46.05
CA PHE A 34 3.29 6.50 45.42
C PHE A 34 2.99 7.26 44.11
N GLY A 35 3.32 8.55 44.04
CA GLY A 35 3.21 9.36 42.82
C GLY A 35 4.19 8.92 41.72
N ASP A 36 5.41 8.56 42.10
CA ASP A 36 6.43 8.04 41.19
C ASP A 36 6.04 6.65 40.65
N GLU A 37 5.49 5.77 41.50
CA GLU A 37 4.98 4.46 41.10
C GLU A 37 3.80 4.57 40.12
N LEU A 38 2.83 5.46 40.38
CA LEU A 38 1.72 5.69 39.46
C LEU A 38 2.17 6.26 38.12
N SER A 39 3.18 7.15 38.12
CA SER A 39 3.77 7.69 36.89
C SER A 39 4.48 6.59 36.09
N ALA A 40 5.27 5.74 36.75
CA ALA A 40 5.92 4.60 36.12
C ALA A 40 4.93 3.58 35.53
N VAL A 41 3.80 3.34 36.21
CA VAL A 41 2.72 2.50 35.69
C VAL A 41 2.05 3.15 34.47
N ALA A 42 1.80 4.46 34.50
CA ALA A 42 1.23 5.18 33.37
C ALA A 42 2.16 5.15 32.14
N GLU A 43 3.47 5.36 32.34
CA GLU A 43 4.47 5.26 31.27
C GLU A 43 4.53 3.84 30.69
N ARG A 44 4.56 2.80 31.53
CA ARG A 44 4.56 1.41 31.08
C ARG A 44 3.29 1.06 30.32
N HIS A 45 2.14 1.54 30.78
CA HIS A 45 0.87 1.34 30.08
C HIS A 45 0.86 2.04 28.72
N GLN A 46 1.41 3.25 28.65
CA GLN A 46 1.55 3.98 27.38
C GLN A 46 2.50 3.26 26.41
N GLN A 47 3.66 2.78 26.88
CA GLN A 47 4.59 1.98 26.08
C GLN A 47 3.95 0.68 25.57
N MET A 48 3.20 -0.03 26.41
CA MET A 48 2.48 -1.24 25.99
C MET A 48 1.43 -0.93 24.91
N LYS A 49 0.72 0.20 25.04
CA LYS A 49 -0.26 0.64 24.05
C LYS A 49 0.41 0.98 22.71
N GLU A 50 1.52 1.71 22.74
CA GLU A 50 2.29 2.05 21.54
C GLU A 50 2.83 0.81 20.82
N GLN A 51 3.31 -0.19 21.56
CA GLN A 51 3.75 -1.47 21.00
C GLN A 51 2.60 -2.23 20.32
N HIS A 52 1.43 -2.27 20.95
CA HIS A 52 0.25 -2.93 20.38
C HIS A 52 -0.20 -2.24 19.09
N GLU A 53 -0.26 -0.91 19.08
CA GLU A 53 -0.61 -0.14 17.87
C GLU A 53 0.42 -0.31 16.75
N ALA A 54 1.71 -0.41 17.08
CA ALA A 54 2.75 -0.71 16.10
C ALA A 54 2.57 -2.09 15.47
N PHE A 55 2.24 -3.11 16.29
CA PHE A 55 1.95 -4.46 15.81
C PHE A 55 0.70 -4.50 14.90
N ASP A 56 -0.39 -3.85 15.32
CA ASP A 56 -1.62 -3.75 14.53
C ASP A 56 -1.37 -3.05 13.19
N ALA A 57 -0.53 -2.01 13.18
CA ALA A 57 -0.15 -1.32 11.96
C ALA A 57 0.65 -2.22 11.02
N GLU A 58 1.56 -3.05 11.53
CA GLU A 58 2.28 -4.03 10.71
C GLU A 58 1.33 -5.07 10.11
N LEU A 59 0.38 -5.57 10.91
CA LEU A 59 -0.62 -6.53 10.44
C LEU A 59 -1.49 -5.92 9.33
N ALA A 60 -1.96 -4.69 9.52
CA ALA A 60 -2.72 -3.94 8.53
C ALA A 60 -1.91 -3.74 7.23
N ARG A 61 -0.63 -3.35 7.34
CA ARG A 61 0.28 -3.21 6.18
C ARG A 61 0.51 -4.53 5.45
N ARG A 62 0.70 -5.65 6.17
CA ARG A 62 0.87 -6.97 5.56
C ARG A 62 -0.38 -7.40 4.80
N ARG A 63 -1.56 -7.21 5.39
CA ARG A 63 -2.85 -7.49 4.74
C ARG A 63 -3.01 -6.66 3.46
N PHE A 64 -2.73 -5.36 3.54
CA PHE A 64 -2.78 -4.47 2.38
C PHE A 64 -1.81 -4.90 1.28
N ASN A 65 -0.57 -5.24 1.61
CA ASN A 65 0.40 -5.74 0.63
C ASN A 65 -0.05 -7.05 -0.02
N GLY A 66 -0.69 -7.95 0.76
CA GLY A 66 -1.29 -9.17 0.23
C GLY A 66 -2.42 -8.89 -0.76
N GLN A 67 -3.29 -7.91 -0.46
CA GLN A 67 -4.35 -7.47 -1.37
C GLN A 67 -3.80 -6.87 -2.67
N ILE A 68 -2.71 -6.09 -2.59
CA ILE A 68 -2.03 -5.57 -3.80
C ILE A 68 -1.52 -6.73 -4.65
N ALA A 69 -0.81 -7.69 -4.06
CA ALA A 69 -0.24 -8.81 -4.81
C ALA A 69 -1.34 -9.64 -5.49
N GLN A 70 -2.41 -9.94 -4.78
CA GLN A 70 -3.57 -10.64 -5.34
C GLN A 70 -4.20 -9.85 -6.49
N ALA A 71 -4.41 -8.54 -6.32
CA ALA A 71 -4.97 -7.69 -7.35
C ALA A 71 -4.06 -7.57 -8.59
N GLU A 72 -2.73 -7.49 -8.40
CA GLU A 72 -1.76 -7.53 -9.50
C GLU A 72 -1.88 -8.83 -10.32
N ASP A 73 -2.08 -9.97 -9.65
CA ASP A 73 -2.25 -11.26 -10.30
C ASP A 73 -3.62 -11.41 -10.98
N GLU A 74 -4.69 -10.91 -10.38
CA GLU A 74 -6.03 -10.89 -10.99
C GLU A 74 -6.07 -9.99 -12.24
N VAL A 75 -5.47 -8.80 -12.17
CA VAL A 75 -5.32 -7.92 -13.34
C VAL A 75 -4.51 -8.61 -14.42
N ALA A 76 -3.44 -9.30 -14.06
CA ALA A 76 -2.63 -10.05 -15.01
C ALA A 76 -3.34 -11.26 -15.61
N ALA A 77 -4.18 -11.96 -14.86
CA ALA A 77 -4.95 -13.10 -15.34
C ALA A 77 -6.00 -12.68 -16.38
N ASN A 78 -6.59 -11.50 -16.21
CA ASN A 78 -7.66 -10.98 -17.08
C ASN A 78 -7.16 -10.07 -18.20
N ALA A 79 -5.85 -9.81 -18.27
CA ALA A 79 -5.28 -8.93 -19.28
C ALA A 79 -5.19 -9.61 -20.65
N PRO A 80 -5.17 -8.81 -21.74
CA PRO A 80 -4.89 -9.30 -23.07
C PRO A 80 -3.54 -10.05 -23.16
N ALA A 81 -3.40 -10.88 -24.20
CA ALA A 81 -2.22 -11.71 -24.42
C ALA A 81 -0.91 -10.91 -24.54
N ASP A 82 -0.98 -9.71 -25.13
CA ASP A 82 0.15 -8.78 -25.25
C ASP A 82 0.44 -8.00 -23.95
N GLY A 83 -0.35 -8.21 -22.90
CA GLY A 83 -0.23 -7.52 -21.62
C GLY A 83 -0.63 -6.04 -21.67
N SER A 84 -1.27 -5.57 -22.74
CA SER A 84 -1.69 -4.17 -22.84
C SER A 84 -2.63 -3.76 -21.70
N GLY A 85 -2.47 -2.54 -21.21
CA GLY A 85 -3.32 -1.96 -20.16
C GLY A 85 -3.06 -2.46 -18.74
N LEU A 86 -2.12 -3.38 -18.51
CA LEU A 86 -1.77 -3.91 -17.18
C LEU A 86 -1.43 -2.81 -16.17
N HIS A 87 -0.51 -1.91 -16.54
CA HIS A 87 -0.14 -0.81 -15.68
C HIS A 87 -1.33 0.11 -15.40
N GLU A 88 -2.06 0.49 -16.44
CA GLU A 88 -3.17 1.44 -16.33
C GLU A 88 -4.30 0.87 -15.46
N ALA A 89 -4.68 -0.40 -15.64
CA ALA A 89 -5.73 -1.03 -14.86
C ALA A 89 -5.38 -1.10 -13.37
N MET A 90 -4.13 -1.46 -13.05
CA MET A 90 -3.71 -1.64 -11.66
C MET A 90 -3.38 -0.31 -10.97
N TYR A 91 -2.57 0.55 -11.60
CA TYR A 91 -1.99 1.75 -10.97
C TYR A 91 -2.52 3.07 -11.51
N GLY A 92 -3.38 3.01 -12.53
CA GLY A 92 -3.96 4.19 -13.16
C GLY A 92 -3.03 4.83 -14.18
N GLN A 93 -3.43 6.01 -14.65
CA GLN A 93 -2.58 6.86 -15.47
C GLN A 93 -1.92 7.91 -14.58
N VAL A 94 -0.60 8.08 -14.74
CA VAL A 94 0.19 9.08 -14.02
C VAL A 94 0.63 10.15 -15.00
N ASP A 95 0.48 11.42 -14.61
CA ASP A 95 0.99 12.55 -15.37
C ASP A 95 2.53 12.49 -15.36
N PRO A 96 3.19 12.37 -16.52
CA PRO A 96 4.64 12.30 -16.60
C PRO A 96 5.35 13.55 -16.05
N ARG A 97 4.68 14.71 -16.08
CA ARG A 97 5.26 16.00 -15.66
C ARG A 97 5.15 16.23 -14.16
N THR A 98 4.03 15.83 -13.55
CA THR A 98 3.75 16.09 -12.13
C THR A 98 3.90 14.86 -11.25
N GLY A 99 3.91 13.66 -11.84
CA GLY A 99 3.94 12.39 -11.13
C GLY A 99 2.64 12.04 -10.39
N GLN A 100 1.57 12.81 -10.60
CA GLN A 100 0.28 12.60 -9.96
C GLN A 100 -0.62 11.67 -10.79
N ALA A 101 -1.51 10.94 -10.14
CA ALA A 101 -2.51 10.14 -10.84
C ALA A 101 -3.54 11.04 -11.54
N VAL A 102 -3.59 10.95 -12.87
CA VAL A 102 -4.60 11.59 -13.72
C VAL A 102 -5.87 10.78 -13.74
N LYS A 103 -5.74 9.46 -13.74
CA LYS A 103 -6.84 8.50 -13.68
C LYS A 103 -6.55 7.49 -12.59
N PRO A 104 -7.43 7.30 -11.61
CA PRO A 104 -7.21 6.33 -10.54
C PRO A 104 -7.23 4.90 -11.09
N GLY A 105 -6.39 4.04 -10.51
CA GLY A 105 -6.36 2.60 -10.78
C GLY A 105 -6.96 1.78 -9.64
N LEU A 106 -6.92 0.45 -9.76
CA LEU A 106 -7.34 -0.46 -8.68
C LEU A 106 -6.58 -0.23 -7.36
N PHE A 107 -5.28 0.11 -7.45
CA PHE A 107 -4.46 0.47 -6.30
C PHE A 107 -5.06 1.62 -5.49
N ASP A 108 -5.62 2.65 -6.15
CA ASP A 108 -6.22 3.79 -5.44
C ASP A 108 -7.41 3.35 -4.61
N THR A 109 -8.28 2.53 -5.18
CA THR A 109 -9.45 1.95 -4.49
C THR A 109 -9.03 1.10 -3.30
N LEU A 110 -8.01 0.24 -3.47
CA LEU A 110 -7.48 -0.59 -2.39
C LEU A 110 -6.85 0.26 -1.27
N PHE A 111 -6.10 1.30 -1.66
CA PHE A 111 -5.45 2.19 -0.71
C PHE A 111 -6.49 2.97 0.12
N ASP A 112 -7.52 3.51 -0.54
CA ASP A 112 -8.56 4.29 0.12
C ASP A 112 -9.40 3.41 1.05
N ALA A 113 -9.59 2.12 0.72
CA ALA A 113 -10.20 1.13 1.61
C ALA A 113 -9.29 0.70 2.78
N ALA A 114 -7.97 0.71 2.59
CA ALA A 114 -7.00 0.33 3.63
C ALA A 114 -6.72 1.45 4.64
N LEU A 115 -6.74 2.71 4.20
CA LEU A 115 -6.44 3.88 5.02
C LEU A 115 -7.24 3.97 6.34
N PRO A 116 -8.58 3.77 6.37
CA PRO A 116 -9.35 3.83 7.62
C PRO A 116 -9.00 2.68 8.59
N ASN A 117 -8.53 1.54 8.08
CA ASN A 117 -8.14 0.37 8.88
C ASN A 117 -6.75 0.49 9.54
N MET A 118 -6.00 1.54 9.22
CA MET A 118 -4.73 1.83 9.87
C MET A 118 -4.94 2.45 11.25
N PRO A 119 -4.13 2.07 12.25
CA PRO A 119 -4.09 2.76 13.54
C PRO A 119 -3.88 4.26 13.39
N GLU A 120 -4.54 5.05 14.23
CA GLU A 120 -4.62 6.51 14.08
C GLU A 120 -3.24 7.18 14.05
N ASN A 121 -2.34 6.77 14.93
CA ASN A 121 -0.96 7.24 15.00
C ASN A 121 -0.12 6.91 13.74
N GLN A 122 -0.50 5.88 12.98
CA GLN A 122 0.22 5.43 11.78
C GLN A 122 -0.44 5.87 10.48
N ARG A 123 -1.71 6.29 10.53
CA ARG A 123 -2.50 6.64 9.35
C ARG A 123 -1.87 7.75 8.51
N ALA A 124 -1.35 8.80 9.15
CA ALA A 124 -0.69 9.91 8.45
C ALA A 124 0.60 9.46 7.75
N ASN A 125 1.41 8.62 8.40
CA ASN A 125 2.63 8.08 7.81
C ASN A 125 2.32 7.13 6.66
N PHE A 126 1.29 6.30 6.79
CA PHE A 126 0.81 5.42 5.72
C PHE A 126 0.32 6.23 4.51
N ALA A 127 -0.50 7.27 4.73
CA ALA A 127 -0.97 8.18 3.67
C ALA A 127 0.17 8.80 2.87
N ARG A 128 1.23 9.26 3.54
CA ARG A 128 2.43 9.84 2.88
C ARG A 128 3.16 8.85 1.98
N GLN A 129 3.03 7.55 2.23
CA GLN A 129 3.70 6.52 1.45
C GLN A 129 2.91 6.11 0.19
N LYS A 130 1.66 6.59 0.00
CA LYS A 130 0.79 6.22 -1.14
C LYS A 130 1.51 6.31 -2.48
N GLU A 131 2.11 7.46 -2.78
CA GLU A 131 2.75 7.69 -4.09
C GLU A 131 4.05 6.91 -4.28
N VAL A 132 4.79 6.64 -3.19
CA VAL A 132 5.97 5.77 -3.24
C VAL A 132 5.55 4.33 -3.55
N MET A 133 4.52 3.82 -2.85
CA MET A 133 3.97 2.49 -3.10
C MET A 133 3.43 2.37 -4.53
N ARG A 134 2.68 3.36 -5.00
CA ARG A 134 2.18 3.44 -6.38
C ARG A 134 3.32 3.34 -7.37
N ARG A 135 4.38 4.14 -7.21
CA ARG A 135 5.51 4.15 -8.14
C ARG A 135 6.22 2.80 -8.19
N VAL A 136 6.51 2.20 -7.03
CA VAL A 136 7.20 0.91 -6.96
C VAL A 136 6.35 -0.20 -7.59
N GLY A 137 5.06 -0.23 -7.29
CA GLY A 137 4.13 -1.20 -7.87
C GLY A 137 3.88 -0.99 -9.36
N GLY A 138 3.72 0.27 -9.78
CA GLY A 138 3.61 0.64 -11.19
C GLY A 138 4.79 0.16 -12.01
N LEU A 139 6.02 0.34 -11.52
CA LEU A 139 7.21 -0.19 -12.19
C LEU A 139 7.18 -1.71 -12.37
N ARG A 140 6.73 -2.47 -11.35
CA ARG A 140 6.57 -3.93 -11.48
C ARG A 140 5.56 -4.30 -12.57
N MET A 141 4.39 -3.65 -12.60
CA MET A 141 3.37 -3.94 -13.60
C MET A 141 3.77 -3.50 -15.00
N ALA A 142 4.47 -2.36 -15.14
CA ALA A 142 5.03 -1.92 -16.41
C ALA A 142 6.07 -2.92 -16.95
N GLN A 143 6.92 -3.46 -16.07
CA GLN A 143 7.88 -4.50 -16.45
C GLN A 143 7.17 -5.79 -16.88
N ARG A 144 6.14 -6.22 -16.15
CA ARG A 144 5.31 -7.39 -16.52
C ARG A 144 4.64 -7.21 -17.88
N GLN A 145 4.13 -6.01 -18.15
CA GLN A 145 3.56 -5.63 -19.45
C GLN A 145 4.59 -5.69 -20.57
N LEU A 146 5.79 -5.13 -20.36
CA LEU A 146 6.86 -5.18 -21.36
C LEU A 146 7.25 -6.62 -21.69
N GLN A 147 7.40 -7.48 -20.67
CA GLN A 147 7.74 -8.89 -20.87
C GLN A 147 6.68 -9.62 -21.70
N ARG A 148 5.40 -9.48 -21.33
CA ARG A 148 4.30 -10.12 -22.08
C ARG A 148 4.24 -9.67 -23.53
N ARG A 149 4.50 -8.38 -23.77
CA ARG A 149 4.54 -7.85 -25.12
C ARG A 149 5.67 -8.48 -25.93
N GLN A 150 6.86 -8.62 -25.35
CA GLN A 150 7.98 -9.29 -26.01
C GLN A 150 7.67 -10.76 -26.33
N ASP A 151 7.11 -11.49 -25.36
CA ASP A 151 6.74 -12.90 -25.55
C ASP A 151 5.68 -13.05 -26.64
N TYR A 152 4.71 -12.13 -26.68
CA TYR A 152 3.66 -12.10 -27.69
C TYR A 152 4.21 -11.78 -29.09
N GLU A 153 5.06 -10.77 -29.21
CA GLU A 153 5.70 -10.38 -30.48
C GLU A 153 6.58 -11.53 -31.00
N GLN A 154 7.35 -12.20 -30.13
CA GLN A 154 8.15 -13.36 -30.50
C GLN A 154 7.27 -14.52 -31.00
N ALA A 155 6.20 -14.85 -30.28
CA ALA A 155 5.29 -15.91 -30.67
C ALA A 155 4.60 -15.63 -32.02
N GLN A 156 4.28 -14.37 -32.32
CA GLN A 156 3.75 -13.98 -33.62
C GLN A 156 4.78 -14.20 -34.73
N VAL A 157 6.03 -13.73 -34.52
CA VAL A 157 7.11 -13.91 -35.50
C VAL A 157 7.37 -15.39 -35.76
N ASP A 158 7.46 -16.21 -34.71
CA ASP A 158 7.68 -17.65 -34.83
C ASP A 158 6.55 -18.33 -35.60
N THR A 159 5.30 -17.93 -35.35
CA THR A 159 4.13 -18.43 -36.06
C THR A 159 4.20 -18.11 -37.56
N VAL A 160 4.56 -16.88 -37.91
CA VAL A 160 4.71 -16.45 -39.31
C VAL A 160 5.85 -17.22 -39.99
N LEU A 161 7.01 -17.32 -39.34
CA LEU A 161 8.16 -18.06 -39.87
C LEU A 161 7.83 -19.55 -40.08
N GLN A 162 7.16 -20.19 -39.12
CA GLN A 162 6.76 -21.58 -39.24
C GLN A 162 5.73 -21.77 -40.36
N THR A 163 4.74 -20.88 -40.46
CA THR A 163 3.73 -20.91 -41.53
C THR A 163 4.37 -20.77 -42.90
N ASN A 164 5.29 -19.82 -43.07
CA ASN A 164 6.02 -19.61 -44.32
C ASN A 164 6.92 -20.80 -44.65
N ALA A 165 7.64 -21.37 -43.67
CA ALA A 165 8.47 -22.55 -43.89
C ALA A 165 7.65 -23.76 -44.36
N ILE A 166 6.47 -23.98 -43.78
CA ILE A 166 5.54 -25.04 -44.22
C ILE A 166 5.03 -24.75 -45.63
N ALA A 167 4.67 -23.50 -45.94
CA ALA A 167 4.21 -23.11 -47.27
C ALA A 167 5.28 -23.36 -48.34
N ILE A 168 6.54 -22.98 -48.09
CA ILE A 168 7.68 -23.25 -48.97
C ILE A 168 7.92 -24.75 -49.13
N GLY A 169 7.88 -25.52 -48.03
CA GLY A 169 8.07 -26.97 -48.07
C GLY A 169 6.99 -27.73 -48.85
N ASN A 170 5.77 -27.19 -48.90
CA ASN A 170 4.64 -27.75 -49.65
C ASN A 170 4.51 -27.20 -51.07
N ALA A 171 5.20 -26.11 -51.41
CA ALA A 171 5.17 -25.53 -52.75
C ALA A 171 5.88 -26.46 -53.75
N ASN A 172 5.34 -26.61 -54.94
CA ASN A 172 6.01 -27.33 -56.01
C ASN A 172 7.21 -26.49 -56.50
N PRO A 173 8.46 -26.96 -56.38
CA PRO A 173 9.63 -26.21 -56.82
C PRO A 173 9.64 -25.89 -58.33
N ASP A 174 8.88 -26.63 -59.14
CA ASP A 174 8.76 -26.40 -60.58
C ASP A 174 7.69 -25.35 -60.93
N ASP A 175 6.85 -24.95 -59.97
CA ASP A 175 5.89 -23.84 -60.10
C ASP A 175 6.45 -22.60 -59.40
N ILE A 176 7.34 -21.91 -60.12
CA ILE A 176 8.10 -20.74 -59.64
C ILE A 176 7.18 -19.64 -59.08
N VAL A 177 5.97 -19.48 -59.64
CA VAL A 177 5.02 -18.44 -59.20
C VAL A 177 4.49 -18.74 -57.81
N THR A 178 4.08 -19.99 -57.56
CA THR A 178 3.60 -20.40 -56.22
C THR A 178 4.73 -20.48 -55.20
N PHE A 179 5.93 -20.90 -55.62
CA PHE A 179 7.11 -20.95 -54.75
C PHE A 179 7.59 -19.56 -54.31
N GLU A 180 7.66 -18.58 -55.21
CA GLU A 180 8.02 -17.20 -54.85
C GLU A 180 6.96 -16.53 -53.97
N ALA A 181 5.67 -16.81 -54.22
CA ALA A 181 4.58 -16.31 -53.38
C ALA A 181 4.61 -16.90 -51.96
N ALA A 182 5.04 -18.15 -51.79
CA ALA A 182 5.18 -18.79 -50.48
C ALA A 182 6.40 -18.28 -49.67
N ARG A 183 7.33 -17.57 -50.31
CA ARG A 183 8.58 -17.08 -49.70
C ARG A 183 8.51 -15.64 -49.17
N GLN A 184 7.51 -14.87 -49.60
CA GLN A 184 7.23 -13.51 -49.10
C GLN A 184 6.52 -13.55 -47.75
#